data_AF-A0A528DA17-F1
#
_entry.id   AF-A0A528DA17-F1
#
_cell.length_a   1.000
_cell.length_b   1.000
_cell.length_c   1.000
_cell.angle_alpha   90.00
_cell.angle_beta   90.00
_cell.angle_gamma   90.00
#
_symmetry.space_group_name_H-M   'P 1'
#
loop_
_entity.id
_entity.type
_entity.pdbx_description
1 polymer ?
#
loop_
_entity_poly.entity_id
_entity_poly.type
_entity_poly.pdbx_seq_one_letter_code
_entity_poly.pdbx_strand_id
1 'polypeptide(L)'
;VWLWADPSPSMLYKSAGASVSKESRALVLAFAMAELLSRSGERIAWPGLTDPFTARNGAERIAAQLSHAGALPAKPDLSAIRRFCDIVIVSDFLDPVEETMAWLDVLARHGVRAHLIE
;
A
#
# COMPACT_ATOMS: atom_id res chain seq x y z
N VAL A 1 8.39 0.91 7.58
CA VAL A 1 6.97 0.59 7.28
C VAL A 1 6.74 0.62 5.78
N TRP A 2 6.13 -0.40 5.21
CA TRP A 2 5.71 -0.42 3.81
C TRP A 2 4.26 0.05 3.71
N LEU A 3 3.94 0.75 2.62
CA LEU A 3 2.59 1.25 2.33
C LEU A 3 2.21 0.79 0.94
N TRP A 4 0.97 0.32 0.79
CA TRP A 4 0.43 -0.01 -0.52
C TRP A 4 -1.09 0.20 -0.53
N ALA A 5 -1.57 0.81 -1.60
CA ALA A 5 -2.99 0.92 -1.89
C ALA A 5 -3.30 0.16 -3.17
N ASP A 6 -4.40 -0.57 -3.15
CA ASP A 6 -4.82 -1.44 -4.23
C ASP A 6 -5.24 -0.65 -5.50
N PRO A 7 -4.56 -0.86 -6.65
CA PRO A 7 -4.90 -0.22 -7.92
C PRO A 7 -5.93 -1.03 -8.74
N SER A 8 -6.51 -2.09 -8.18
CA SER A 8 -7.45 -2.97 -8.89
C SER A 8 -8.71 -2.23 -9.35
N PRO A 9 -9.33 -2.65 -10.48
CA PRO A 9 -10.54 -1.99 -10.98
C PRO A 9 -11.72 -1.99 -10.00
N SER A 10 -11.81 -2.95 -9.07
CA SER A 10 -12.86 -2.95 -8.04
C SER A 10 -12.76 -1.73 -7.12
N MET A 11 -11.57 -1.16 -6.94
CA MET A 11 -11.33 0.05 -6.16
C MET A 11 -11.89 1.32 -6.84
N LEU A 12 -12.16 1.31 -8.15
CA LEU A 12 -12.81 2.43 -8.84
C LEU A 12 -14.29 2.57 -8.49
N TYR A 13 -14.89 1.59 -7.81
CA TYR A 13 -16.28 1.66 -7.38
C TYR A 13 -16.52 2.85 -6.45
N LYS A 14 -17.62 3.55 -6.71
CA LYS A 14 -18.17 4.65 -5.92
C LYS A 14 -19.66 4.43 -5.73
N SER A 15 -20.11 4.26 -4.48
CA SER A 15 -21.54 4.14 -4.18
C SER A 15 -22.28 5.47 -4.42
N ALA A 16 -23.61 5.42 -4.51
CA ALA A 16 -24.43 6.61 -4.73
C ALA A 16 -24.26 7.70 -3.65
N GLY A 17 -23.97 7.31 -2.40
CA GLY A 17 -23.73 8.22 -1.29
C GLY A 17 -22.28 8.66 -1.10
N ALA A 18 -21.34 8.11 -1.86
CA ALA A 18 -19.92 8.43 -1.72
C ALA A 18 -19.52 9.60 -2.62
N SER A 19 -18.72 10.53 -2.07
CA SER A 19 -18.15 11.65 -2.85
C SER A 19 -17.00 11.25 -3.76
N VAL A 20 -16.28 10.16 -3.43
CA VAL A 20 -15.08 9.67 -4.13
C VAL A 20 -15.07 8.13 -4.21
N SER A 21 -14.28 7.55 -5.12
CA SER A 21 -14.09 6.09 -5.23
C SER A 21 -13.33 5.51 -4.03
N LYS A 22 -13.36 4.18 -3.86
CA LYS A 22 -12.53 3.48 -2.86
C LYS A 22 -11.04 3.75 -3.10
N GLU A 23 -10.60 3.70 -4.35
CA GLU A 23 -9.21 3.99 -4.77
C GLU A 23 -8.76 5.37 -4.30
N SER A 24 -9.55 6.41 -4.59
CA SER A 24 -9.22 7.78 -4.17
C SER A 24 -9.09 7.88 -2.65
N ARG A 25 -9.97 7.20 -1.90
CA ARG A 25 -9.88 7.16 -0.43
C ARG A 25 -8.66 6.39 0.05
N ALA A 26 -8.35 5.26 -0.58
CA ALA A 26 -7.21 4.41 -0.24
C ALA A 26 -5.89 5.15 -0.43
N LEU A 27 -5.72 5.90 -1.53
CA LEU A 27 -4.55 6.74 -1.77
C LEU A 27 -4.43 7.86 -0.72
N VAL A 28 -5.53 8.52 -0.36
CA VAL A 28 -5.52 9.55 0.70
C VAL A 28 -5.08 8.96 2.03
N LEU A 29 -5.60 7.79 2.41
CA LEU A 29 -5.20 7.11 3.66
C LEU A 29 -3.73 6.69 3.63
N ALA A 30 -3.27 6.12 2.51
CA ALA A 30 -1.87 5.74 2.33
C ALA A 30 -0.92 6.95 2.39
N PHE A 31 -1.26 8.07 1.74
CA PHE A 31 -0.45 9.29 1.78
C PHE A 31 -0.49 9.98 3.14
N ALA A 32 -1.64 9.98 3.82
CA ALA A 32 -1.72 10.48 5.20
C ALA A 32 -0.82 9.66 6.14
N MET A 33 -0.81 8.33 5.99
CA MET A 33 0.07 7.45 6.75
C MET A 33 1.55 7.71 6.41
N ALA A 34 1.88 7.85 5.11
CA ALA A 34 3.23 8.20 4.66
C ALA A 34 3.71 9.50 5.29
N GLU A 35 2.87 10.53 5.36
CA GLU A 35 3.20 11.82 5.95
C GLU A 35 3.45 11.71 7.46
N LEU A 36 2.57 11.03 8.19
CA LEU A 36 2.71 10.84 9.65
C LEU A 36 4.00 10.08 10.00
N LEU A 37 4.27 8.98 9.30
CA LEU A 37 5.47 8.16 9.47
C LEU A 37 6.75 8.93 9.08
N SER A 38 6.70 9.66 7.98
CA SER A 38 7.81 10.51 7.52
C SER A 38 8.18 11.56 8.57
N ARG A 39 7.17 12.20 9.18
CA ARG A 39 7.38 13.20 10.24
C ARG A 39 7.95 12.62 11.52
N SER A 40 7.63 11.37 11.84
CA SER A 40 8.20 10.67 12.99
C SER A 40 9.60 10.10 12.73
N GLY A 41 10.13 10.24 11.51
CA GLY A 41 11.46 9.75 11.13
C GLY A 41 11.49 8.28 10.74
N GLU A 42 10.33 7.65 10.55
CA GLU A 42 10.25 6.27 10.08
C GLU A 42 10.76 6.13 8.65
N ARG A 43 11.31 4.95 8.34
CA ARG A 43 11.64 4.58 6.96
C ARG A 43 10.38 4.06 6.27
N ILE A 44 9.99 4.67 5.16
CA ILE A 44 8.83 4.25 4.38
C ILE A 44 9.20 3.78 2.97
N ALA A 45 8.37 2.91 2.40
CA ALA A 45 8.51 2.43 1.02
C ALA A 45 7.17 2.03 0.42
N TRP A 46 7.13 1.99 -0.91
CA TRP A 46 6.06 1.42 -1.70
C TRP A 46 6.58 0.18 -2.47
N PRO A 47 6.01 -1.02 -2.26
CA PRO A 47 6.46 -2.25 -2.91
C PRO A 47 6.51 -2.13 -4.45
N GLY A 48 7.65 -2.50 -5.04
CA GLY A 48 7.86 -2.42 -6.49
C GLY A 48 8.07 -1.02 -7.07
N LEU A 49 8.07 0.03 -6.24
CA LEU A 49 8.25 1.42 -6.67
C LEU A 49 9.47 2.08 -6.04
N THR A 50 9.66 1.94 -4.72
CA THR A 50 10.77 2.56 -4.00
C THR A 50 11.39 1.63 -2.97
N ASP A 51 12.71 1.69 -2.80
CA ASP A 51 13.37 1.14 -1.60
C ASP A 51 13.03 1.95 -0.33
N PRO A 52 13.12 1.36 0.88
CA PRO A 52 12.85 2.07 2.13
C PRO A 52 13.75 3.29 2.37
N PHE A 53 13.15 4.47 2.46
CA PHE A 53 13.83 5.75 2.62
C PHE A 53 13.25 6.57 3.78
N THR A 54 14.04 7.52 4.30
CA THR A 54 13.59 8.55 5.24
C THR A 54 13.60 9.89 4.53
N ALA A 55 12.48 10.59 4.54
CA ALA A 55 12.38 11.97 4.05
C ALA A 55 11.25 12.68 4.78
N ARG A 56 11.36 14.00 4.98
CA ARG A 56 10.27 14.78 5.60
C ARG A 56 9.05 14.93 4.69
N ASN A 57 9.23 14.82 3.38
CA ASN A 57 8.20 14.90 2.34
C ASN A 57 7.94 13.54 1.70
N GLY A 58 7.87 12.48 2.52
CA GLY A 58 7.82 11.11 2.02
C GLY A 58 6.54 10.81 1.24
N ALA A 59 5.41 11.39 1.65
CA ALA A 59 4.15 11.28 0.92
C ALA A 59 4.26 11.86 -0.49
N GLU A 60 4.80 13.08 -0.64
CA GLU A 60 4.98 13.73 -1.93
C GLU A 60 5.95 12.97 -2.83
N ARG A 61 7.02 12.39 -2.26
CA ARG A 61 7.96 11.55 -3.04
C ARG A 61 7.28 10.29 -3.57
N ILE A 62 6.52 9.57 -2.74
CA ILE A 62 5.78 8.39 -3.19
C ILE A 62 4.74 8.78 -4.25
N ALA A 63 3.96 9.85 -4.01
CA ALA A 63 2.95 10.33 -4.96
C ALA A 63 3.56 10.73 -6.31
N ALA A 64 4.71 11.43 -6.30
CA ALA A 64 5.43 11.78 -7.51
C ALA A 64 5.89 10.52 -8.26
N GLN A 65 6.45 9.52 -7.57
CA GLN A 65 6.86 8.26 -8.20
C GLN A 65 5.67 7.49 -8.78
N LEU A 66 4.55 7.42 -8.07
CA LEU A 66 3.31 6.80 -8.56
C LEU A 66 2.77 7.49 -9.81
N SER A 67 2.78 8.82 -9.85
CA SER A 67 2.32 9.60 -11.01
C SER A 67 3.16 9.37 -12.27
N HIS A 68 4.45 9.05 -12.09
CA HIS A 68 5.36 8.72 -13.19
C HIS A 68 5.46 7.21 -13.45
N ALA A 69 4.88 6.38 -12.59
CA ALA A 69 4.85 4.95 -12.80
C ALA A 69 3.96 4.65 -14.01
N GLY A 70 4.42 3.75 -14.88
CA GLY A 70 3.59 3.20 -15.95
C GLY A 70 2.54 2.24 -15.40
N ALA A 71 2.41 1.08 -16.02
CA ALA A 71 1.58 0.02 -15.44
C ALA A 71 2.24 -0.58 -14.20
N LEU A 72 1.62 -0.42 -13.04
CA LEU A 72 1.96 -1.17 -11.83
C LEU A 72 1.29 -2.55 -11.87
N PRO A 73 1.91 -3.59 -11.29
CA PRO A 73 1.27 -4.89 -11.18
C PRO A 73 0.04 -4.80 -10.28
N ALA A 74 -1.00 -5.59 -10.58
CA ALA A 74 -2.23 -5.64 -9.79
C ALA A 74 -1.97 -5.99 -8.32
N LYS A 75 -1.02 -6.89 -8.08
CA LYS A 75 -0.48 -7.20 -6.75
C LYS A 75 1.04 -7.02 -6.77
N PRO A 76 1.64 -6.32 -5.80
CA PRO A 76 3.08 -6.19 -5.72
C PRO A 76 3.73 -7.51 -5.27
N ASP A 77 5.00 -7.68 -5.65
CA ASP A 77 5.84 -8.70 -5.02
C ASP A 77 6.17 -8.28 -3.57
N LEU A 78 5.77 -9.11 -2.62
CA LEU A 78 5.98 -8.92 -1.19
C LEU A 78 7.24 -9.60 -0.66
N SER A 79 7.99 -10.31 -1.51
CA SER A 79 9.17 -11.10 -1.12
C SER A 79 10.30 -10.25 -0.53
N ALA A 80 10.39 -8.98 -0.93
CA ALA A 80 11.36 -8.02 -0.43
C ALA A 80 11.08 -7.56 1.02
N ILE A 81 9.86 -7.76 1.52
CA ILE A 81 9.45 -7.34 2.86
C ILE A 81 9.83 -8.43 3.86
N ARG A 82 10.77 -8.10 4.75
CA ARG A 82 11.37 -9.05 5.71
C ARG A 82 10.90 -8.78 7.13
N ARG A 83 11.24 -9.70 8.05
CA ARG A 83 11.03 -9.57 9.50
C ARG A 83 11.45 -8.20 10.02
N PHE A 84 10.80 -7.74 11.09
CA PHE A 84 10.97 -6.40 11.66
C PHE A 84 10.53 -5.24 10.75
N CYS A 85 9.81 -5.54 9.68
CA CYS A 85 9.02 -4.56 8.95
C CYS A 85 7.54 -4.72 9.31
N ASP A 86 6.81 -3.61 9.31
CA ASP A 86 5.36 -3.59 9.20
C ASP A 86 4.96 -3.19 7.76
N ILE A 87 3.81 -3.66 7.28
CA ILE A 87 3.17 -3.20 6.04
C ILE A 87 1.72 -2.81 6.31
N VAL A 88 1.29 -1.69 5.73
CA VAL A 88 -0.12 -1.29 5.66
C VAL A 88 -0.63 -1.52 4.23
N ILE A 89 -1.70 -2.31 4.11
CA ILE A 89 -2.36 -2.68 2.85
C ILE A 89 -3.77 -2.11 2.89
N VAL A 90 -4.12 -1.26 1.92
CA VAL A 90 -5.47 -0.69 1.77
C VAL A 90 -6.13 -1.26 0.52
N SER A 91 -7.14 -2.10 0.67
CA SER A 91 -7.81 -2.83 -0.42
C SER A 91 -9.24 -3.21 0.01
N ASP A 92 -10.10 -3.51 -0.95
CA ASP A 92 -11.40 -4.12 -0.68
C ASP A 92 -11.34 -5.66 -0.51
N PHE A 93 -10.18 -6.26 -0.74
CA PHE A 93 -9.91 -7.71 -0.63
C PHE A 93 -10.95 -8.59 -1.35
N LEU A 94 -11.49 -8.13 -2.47
CA LEU A 94 -12.54 -8.83 -3.22
C LEU A 94 -12.05 -9.97 -4.12
N ASP A 95 -10.74 -10.15 -4.26
CA ASP A 95 -10.15 -11.31 -4.92
C ASP A 95 -10.52 -12.63 -4.21
N PRO A 96 -10.47 -13.79 -4.91
CA PRO A 96 -10.70 -15.08 -4.27
C PRO A 96 -9.87 -15.26 -3.01
N VAL A 97 -10.50 -15.77 -1.95
CA VAL A 97 -9.89 -15.85 -0.62
C VAL A 97 -8.61 -16.67 -0.64
N GLU A 98 -8.55 -17.75 -1.41
CA GLU A 98 -7.38 -18.59 -1.56
C GLU A 98 -6.19 -17.83 -2.17
N GLU A 99 -6.46 -16.98 -3.18
CA GLU A 99 -5.42 -16.16 -3.82
C GLU A 99 -4.92 -15.05 -2.89
N THR A 100 -5.85 -14.40 -2.18
CA THR A 100 -5.51 -13.38 -1.17
C THR A 100 -4.67 -13.98 -0.04
N MET A 101 -5.06 -15.15 0.46
CA MET A 101 -4.31 -15.86 1.51
C MET A 101 -2.93 -16.29 1.02
N ALA A 102 -2.80 -16.83 -0.21
CA ALA A 102 -1.51 -17.22 -0.76
C ALA A 102 -0.56 -16.03 -0.94
N TRP A 103 -1.10 -14.88 -1.37
CA TRP A 103 -0.32 -13.64 -1.49
C TRP A 103 0.15 -13.12 -0.12
N LEU A 104 -0.72 -13.11 0.89
CA LEU A 104 -0.38 -12.68 2.24
C LEU A 104 0.51 -13.68 3.01
N ASP A 105 0.47 -14.97 2.68
CA ASP A 105 1.29 -16.01 3.31
C ASP A 105 2.79 -15.72 3.20
N VAL A 106 3.22 -15.03 2.14
CA VAL A 106 4.61 -14.54 1.99
C VAL A 106 5.03 -13.66 3.17
N LEU A 107 4.16 -12.75 3.60
CA LEU A 107 4.40 -11.88 4.75
C LEU A 107 4.43 -12.66 6.06
N ALA A 108 3.50 -13.60 6.22
CA ALA A 108 3.42 -14.46 7.39
C ALA A 108 4.68 -15.30 7.58
N ARG A 109 5.18 -15.93 6.50
CA ARG A 109 6.45 -16.69 6.50
C ARG A 109 7.66 -15.85 6.85
N HIS A 110 7.65 -14.57 6.47
CA HIS A 110 8.71 -13.63 6.82
C HIS A 110 8.57 -13.04 8.23
N GLY A 111 7.50 -13.33 8.96
CA GLY A 111 7.23 -12.74 10.27
C GLY A 111 7.00 -11.22 10.20
N VAL A 112 6.43 -10.74 9.09
CA VAL A 112 6.05 -9.34 8.89
C VAL A 112 4.72 -9.09 9.57
N ARG A 113 4.58 -7.94 10.25
CA ARG A 113 3.28 -7.50 10.74
C ARG A 113 2.52 -6.81 9.61
N ALA A 114 1.41 -7.41 9.18
CA ALA A 114 0.53 -6.83 8.18
C ALA A 114 -0.67 -6.15 8.85
N HIS A 115 -0.97 -4.92 8.43
CA HIS A 115 -2.14 -4.15 8.82
C HIS A 115 -3.04 -4.02 7.59
N LEU A 116 -4.23 -4.61 7.64
CA LEU A 116 -5.18 -4.60 6.52
C LEU A 116 -6.26 -3.54 6.78
N ILE A 117 -6.55 -2.71 5.79
CA ILE A 117 -7.58 -1.67 5.83
C ILE A 117 -8.56 -1.94 4.67
N GLU A 118 -9.84 -2.09 5.00
CA GLU A 118 -10.97 -2.32 4.10
C GLU A 118 -11.94 -1.13 4.08
#